data_AF-A0A8S2RSR4-F1
#
_entry.id   AF-A0A8S2RSR4-F1
#
_cell.length_a   1.000
_cell.length_b   1.000
_cell.length_c   1.000
_cell.angle_alpha   90.00
_cell.angle_beta   90.00
_cell.angle_gamma   90.00
#
_symmetry.space_group_name_H-M   'P 1'
#
loop_
_entity.id
_entity.type
_entity.pdbx_description
1 polymer ?
#
loop_
_entity_poly.entity_id
_entity_poly.type
_entity_poly.pdbx_seq_one_letter_code
_entity_poly.pdbx_strand_id
1 'polypeptide(L)'
;RGCATSEDMLWKLDALQCFIRDLHWPDAMFGEHLEKRLKQMASDMIEACGKRIWRHFEIWIKKGGLIGGTSADYLLPSECCVMVNVILDCKVQALKLCALHSGDLHQYHTRIDEYLERILGDMSKSLIQKLVSVLDSVLKKLSRYDEGSFFAQILSLTKPINEDGQAYVSCVNANLEQLRQRISDEIFTLNIFEEWYRQQTHFIFMWLGERTEISLHPYQLACLLLILKKTHGSFELQGVQDKDLNSQAHSSITQRLHVDYEQRNDMNFTEILVYFKGQIFRIFEETANAVK
;
A
#
# COMPACT_ATOMS: atom_id res chain seq x y z
N ARG A 1 -7.77 11.97 9.57
CA ARG A 1 -8.23 12.17 10.98
C ARG A 1 -8.90 10.91 11.48
N GLY A 2 -8.73 10.60 12.77
CA GLY A 2 -9.42 9.53 13.47
C GLY A 2 -10.95 9.75 13.57
N CYS A 3 -11.62 9.00 14.44
CA CYS A 3 -13.05 9.18 14.70
C CYS A 3 -13.28 10.06 15.93
N ALA A 4 -14.48 10.62 16.08
CA ALA A 4 -14.84 11.50 17.19
C ALA A 4 -14.51 10.89 18.58
N THR A 5 -14.69 9.57 18.74
CA THR A 5 -14.38 8.88 19.99
C THR A 5 -12.89 8.83 20.31
N SER A 6 -12.04 8.56 19.31
CA SER A 6 -10.59 8.58 19.53
C SER A 6 -10.07 10.00 19.74
N GLU A 7 -10.62 10.98 19.02
CA GLU A 7 -10.27 12.39 19.19
C GLU A 7 -10.61 12.88 20.60
N ASP A 8 -11.81 12.59 21.12
CA ASP A 8 -12.20 12.94 22.49
C ASP A 8 -11.31 12.26 23.55
N MET A 9 -10.95 10.98 23.35
CA MET A 9 -10.03 10.27 24.24
C MET A 9 -8.65 10.94 24.28
N LEU A 10 -8.07 11.24 23.12
CA LEU A 10 -6.75 11.87 23.02
C LEU A 10 -6.76 13.30 23.55
N TRP A 11 -7.83 14.06 23.27
CA TRP A 11 -8.00 15.41 23.80
C TRP A 11 -8.10 15.43 25.32
N LYS A 12 -8.86 14.52 25.95
CA LYS A 12 -8.96 14.41 27.41
C LYS A 12 -7.61 14.08 28.06
N LEU A 13 -6.82 13.20 27.42
CA LEU A 13 -5.47 12.88 27.89
C LEU A 13 -4.56 14.12 27.85
N ASP A 14 -4.59 14.87 26.74
CA ASP A 14 -3.80 16.09 26.55
C ASP A 14 -4.19 17.19 27.55
N ALA A 15 -5.50 17.41 27.74
CA ALA A 15 -6.03 18.40 28.67
C ALA A 15 -5.66 18.08 30.12
N LEU A 16 -5.73 16.82 30.53
CA LEU A 16 -5.34 16.40 31.87
C LEU A 16 -3.83 16.57 32.11
N GLN A 17 -3.00 16.31 31.11
CA GLN A 17 -1.55 16.53 31.19
C GLN A 17 -1.19 18.00 31.31
N CYS A 18 -1.81 18.85 30.51
CA CYS A 18 -1.63 20.30 30.63
C CYS A 18 -2.07 20.77 32.02
N PHE A 19 -3.24 20.34 32.50
CA PHE A 19 -3.74 20.71 33.82
C PHE A 19 -2.77 20.34 34.94
N ILE A 20 -2.26 19.10 34.98
CA ILE A 20 -1.34 18.66 36.04
C ILE A 20 0.00 19.40 35.99
N ARG A 21 0.51 19.69 34.79
CA ARG A 21 1.76 20.44 34.60
C ARG A 21 1.65 21.89 35.04
N ASP A 22 0.52 22.53 34.75
CA ASP A 22 0.34 23.96 34.97
C ASP A 22 -0.04 24.28 36.44
N LEU A 23 -0.16 23.24 37.28
CA LEU A 23 -0.32 23.38 38.72
C LEU A 23 1.02 23.73 39.39
N HIS A 24 1.00 24.78 40.20
CA HIS A 24 2.15 25.20 41.01
C HIS A 24 2.22 24.37 42.28
N TRP A 25 2.66 23.10 42.14
CA TRP A 25 2.70 22.16 43.25
C TRP A 25 3.57 22.68 44.41
N PRO A 26 3.02 22.76 45.64
CA PRO A 26 3.79 23.20 46.80
C PRO A 26 4.86 22.16 47.22
N ASP A 27 4.61 20.88 46.93
CA ASP A 27 5.55 19.78 47.10
C ASP A 27 5.94 19.23 45.72
N ALA A 28 7.20 19.42 45.34
CA ALA A 28 7.75 18.99 44.06
C ALA A 28 7.76 17.47 43.90
N MET A 29 8.00 16.71 44.97
CA MET A 29 8.02 15.24 44.93
C MET A 29 6.62 14.68 44.64
N PHE A 30 5.59 15.31 45.20
CA PHE A 30 4.21 14.95 44.92
C PHE A 30 3.83 15.25 43.47
N GLY A 31 4.21 16.42 42.95
CA GLY A 31 3.99 16.80 41.55
C GLY A 31 4.62 15.80 40.58
N GLU A 32 5.89 15.43 40.81
CA GLU A 32 6.60 14.43 40.02
C GLU A 32 5.93 13.05 40.07
N HIS A 33 5.52 12.61 41.26
CA HIS A 33 4.82 11.33 41.42
C HIS A 33 3.50 11.29 40.64
N LEU A 34 2.74 12.38 40.66
CA LEU A 34 1.47 12.48 39.95
C LEU A 34 1.67 12.49 38.44
N GLU A 35 2.68 13.24 37.95
CA GLU A 35 3.07 13.25 36.54
C GLU A 35 3.46 11.85 36.05
N LYS A 36 4.24 11.11 36.84
CA LYS A 36 4.63 9.72 36.52
C LYS A 36 3.41 8.81 36.41
N ARG A 37 2.45 8.89 37.34
CA ARG A 37 1.21 8.09 37.29
C ARG A 37 0.34 8.46 36.10
N LEU A 38 0.28 9.74 35.74
CA LEU A 38 -0.48 10.21 34.59
C LEU A 38 0.12 9.70 33.27
N LYS A 39 1.45 9.74 33.12
CA LYS A 39 2.16 9.20 31.97
C LYS A 39 1.92 7.70 31.81
N GLN A 40 1.96 6.94 32.92
CA GLN A 40 1.62 5.51 32.90
C GLN A 40 0.18 5.27 32.43
N MET A 41 -0.78 6.00 33.02
CA MET A 41 -2.20 5.88 32.63
C MET A 41 -2.42 6.21 31.15
N ALA A 42 -1.77 7.27 30.64
CA ALA A 42 -1.85 7.66 29.24
C ALA A 42 -1.29 6.56 28.32
N SER A 43 -0.15 5.98 28.67
CA SER A 43 0.45 4.85 27.96
C SER A 43 -0.50 3.64 27.91
N ASP A 44 -1.05 3.24 29.06
CA ASP A 44 -1.98 2.10 29.16
C ASP A 44 -3.26 2.33 28.34
N MET A 45 -3.78 3.56 28.34
CA MET A 45 -4.94 3.93 27.54
C MET A 45 -4.66 3.89 26.03
N ILE A 46 -3.51 4.40 25.60
CA ILE A 46 -3.09 4.37 24.19
C ILE A 46 -2.85 2.92 23.74
N GLU A 47 -2.19 2.09 24.55
CA GLU A 47 -1.95 0.68 24.24
C GLU A 47 -3.29 -0.07 24.11
N ALA A 48 -4.22 0.13 25.04
CA ALA A 48 -5.55 -0.48 24.98
C ALA A 48 -6.35 -0.02 23.76
N CYS A 49 -6.24 1.25 23.36
CA CYS A 49 -6.82 1.77 22.13
C CYS A 49 -6.21 1.08 20.91
N GLY A 50 -4.89 1.07 20.79
CA GLY A 50 -4.17 0.45 19.69
C GLY A 50 -4.53 -1.02 19.50
N LYS A 51 -4.58 -1.78 20.58
CA LYS A 51 -4.98 -3.20 20.57
C LYS A 51 -6.40 -3.42 20.04
N ARG A 52 -7.36 -2.58 20.44
CA ARG A 52 -8.75 -2.68 19.98
C ARG A 52 -8.85 -2.34 18.50
N ILE A 53 -8.26 -1.23 18.09
CA ILE A 53 -8.30 -0.77 16.70
C ILE A 53 -7.63 -1.79 15.78
N TRP A 54 -6.47 -2.33 16.15
CA TRP A 54 -5.81 -3.39 15.39
C TRP A 54 -6.73 -4.61 15.17
N ARG A 55 -7.35 -5.11 16.25
CA ARG A 55 -8.28 -6.26 16.15
C ARG A 55 -9.46 -5.98 15.22
N HIS A 56 -10.01 -4.76 15.25
CA HIS A 56 -11.09 -4.38 14.34
C HIS A 56 -10.59 -4.25 12.90
N PHE A 57 -9.43 -3.64 12.69
CA PHE A 57 -8.81 -3.50 11.37
C PHE A 57 -8.61 -4.87 10.70
N GLU A 58 -8.06 -5.84 11.43
CA GLU A 58 -7.88 -7.21 10.91
C GLU A 58 -9.19 -7.86 10.45
N ILE A 59 -10.29 -7.61 11.16
CA ILE A 59 -11.59 -8.15 10.79
C ILE A 59 -12.10 -7.47 9.52
N TRP A 60 -11.98 -6.14 9.42
CA TRP A 60 -12.46 -5.37 8.28
C TRP A 60 -11.65 -5.64 7.01
N ILE A 61 -10.32 -5.69 7.11
CA ILE A 61 -9.45 -5.95 5.97
C ILE A 61 -9.64 -7.37 5.40
N LYS A 62 -9.93 -8.35 6.28
CA LYS A 62 -10.20 -9.76 5.89
C LYS A 62 -11.59 -9.93 5.29
N LYS A 63 -12.62 -9.30 5.87
CA LYS A 63 -14.00 -9.39 5.38
C LYS A 63 -14.14 -8.90 3.94
N GLY A 64 -13.39 -7.85 3.58
CA GLY A 64 -13.24 -7.34 2.21
C GLY A 64 -14.55 -6.79 1.62
N GLY A 65 -14.49 -5.60 1.04
CA GLY A 65 -15.59 -4.99 0.28
C GLY A 65 -15.88 -5.72 -1.03
N LEU A 66 -16.30 -6.99 -0.98
CA LEU A 66 -16.92 -7.69 -2.11
C LEU A 66 -18.38 -7.23 -2.22
N ILE A 67 -18.57 -5.97 -2.60
CA ILE A 67 -19.89 -5.49 -3.05
C ILE A 67 -19.96 -5.86 -4.54
N GLY A 68 -20.50 -7.03 -4.89
CA GLY A 68 -21.00 -7.26 -6.25
C GLY A 68 -20.18 -8.12 -7.23
N GLY A 69 -19.32 -9.05 -6.79
CA GLY A 69 -19.09 -10.29 -7.55
C GLY A 69 -17.74 -10.50 -8.25
N THR A 70 -16.81 -9.55 -8.26
CA THR A 70 -15.46 -9.76 -8.83
C THR A 70 -14.34 -9.20 -7.95
N SER A 71 -13.18 -9.88 -7.91
CA SER A 71 -12.01 -9.44 -7.13
C SER A 71 -11.47 -8.08 -7.57
N ALA A 72 -11.71 -7.69 -8.82
CA ALA A 72 -11.26 -6.43 -9.42
C ALA A 72 -12.12 -5.21 -9.04
N ASP A 73 -13.22 -5.38 -8.29
CA ASP A 73 -14.04 -4.26 -7.79
C ASP A 73 -13.71 -3.91 -6.33
N TYR A 74 -12.58 -4.41 -5.83
CA TYR A 74 -12.18 -4.19 -4.45
C TYR A 74 -11.88 -2.71 -4.23
N LEU A 75 -12.58 -2.09 -3.29
CA LEU A 75 -12.26 -0.78 -2.74
C LEU A 75 -12.04 -0.92 -1.25
N LEU A 76 -10.92 -0.40 -0.76
CA LEU A 76 -10.60 -0.40 0.66
C LEU A 76 -11.70 0.35 1.45
N PRO A 77 -12.34 -0.29 2.45
CA PRO A 77 -13.34 0.37 3.28
C PRO A 77 -12.76 1.62 3.96
N SER A 78 -13.51 2.71 3.97
CA SER A 78 -13.07 3.96 4.61
C SER A 78 -12.77 3.81 6.09
N GLU A 79 -13.44 2.88 6.76
CA GLU A 79 -13.24 2.54 8.16
C GLU A 79 -11.82 2.04 8.42
N CYS A 80 -11.21 1.31 7.48
CA CYS A 80 -9.81 0.90 7.58
C CYS A 80 -8.88 2.13 7.58
N CYS A 81 -9.11 3.11 6.71
CA CYS A 81 -8.32 4.35 6.69
C CYS A 81 -8.51 5.17 7.98
N VAL A 82 -9.73 5.23 8.51
CA VAL A 82 -10.01 5.88 9.80
C VAL A 82 -9.25 5.18 10.93
N MET A 83 -9.27 3.85 10.99
CA MET A 83 -8.52 3.08 11.99
C MET A 83 -7.01 3.33 11.91
N VAL A 84 -6.43 3.40 10.70
CA VAL A 84 -5.02 3.79 10.51
C VAL A 84 -4.76 5.18 11.08
N ASN A 85 -5.61 6.17 10.77
CA ASN A 85 -5.48 7.52 11.32
C ASN A 85 -5.54 7.55 12.84
N VAL A 86 -6.41 6.73 13.47
CA VAL A 86 -6.45 6.65 14.94
C VAL A 86 -5.10 6.22 15.51
N ILE A 87 -4.41 5.25 14.90
CA ILE A 87 -3.09 4.82 15.36
C ILE A 87 -2.03 5.90 15.11
N LEU A 88 -2.08 6.60 13.97
CA LEU A 88 -1.20 7.74 13.69
C LEU A 88 -1.39 8.86 14.72
N ASP A 89 -2.64 9.20 15.05
CA ASP A 89 -2.97 10.20 16.07
C ASP A 89 -2.47 9.76 17.46
N CYS A 90 -2.60 8.48 17.79
CA CYS A 90 -2.00 7.89 19.00
C CYS A 90 -0.48 8.03 19.03
N LYS A 91 0.21 7.85 17.89
CA LYS A 91 1.67 8.02 17.78
C LYS A 91 2.08 9.47 18.03
N VAL A 92 1.36 10.43 17.45
CA VAL A 92 1.59 11.86 17.71
C VAL A 92 1.40 12.17 19.19
N GLN A 93 0.35 11.64 19.83
CA GLN A 93 0.14 11.86 21.26
C GLN A 93 1.20 11.18 22.13
N ALA A 94 1.68 10.00 21.74
CA ALA A 94 2.77 9.31 22.41
C ALA A 94 4.07 10.12 22.38
N LEU A 95 4.40 10.78 21.26
CA LEU A 95 5.57 11.65 21.16
C LEU A 95 5.49 12.87 22.08
N LYS A 96 4.31 13.47 22.26
CA LYS A 96 4.13 14.58 23.21
C LYS A 96 4.39 14.18 24.66
N LEU A 97 4.09 12.92 25.02
CA LEU A 97 4.44 12.37 26.33
C LEU A 97 5.96 12.35 26.57
N CYS A 98 6.77 12.22 25.51
CA CYS A 98 8.23 12.10 25.57
C CYS A 98 8.96 13.43 25.83
N ALA A 99 8.38 14.57 25.45
CA ALA A 99 9.07 15.87 25.47
C ALA A 99 9.24 16.50 26.87
N LEU A 100 8.79 15.82 27.93
CA LEU A 100 8.74 16.34 29.30
C LEU A 100 9.74 15.61 30.21
N HIS A 101 10.96 16.17 30.28
CA HIS A 101 12.08 15.95 31.22
C HIS A 101 12.77 14.56 31.35
N SER A 102 14.08 14.66 31.54
CA SER A 102 15.16 13.67 31.44
C SER A 102 15.44 12.89 32.73
N GLY A 103 15.73 11.59 32.60
CA GLY A 103 16.43 10.84 33.65
C GLY A 103 16.26 9.33 33.52
N ASP A 104 15.02 8.85 33.68
CA ASP A 104 14.73 7.40 33.76
C ASP A 104 13.40 6.99 33.09
N LEU A 105 12.66 7.94 32.50
CA LEU A 105 11.35 7.67 31.87
C LEU A 105 11.43 7.24 30.40
N HIS A 106 12.63 7.22 29.80
CA HIS A 106 12.84 6.84 28.39
C HIS A 106 12.27 5.45 28.08
N GLN A 107 12.34 4.49 29.00
CA GLN A 107 11.98 3.10 28.72
C GLN A 107 10.48 2.88 28.42
N TYR A 108 9.59 3.63 29.07
CA TYR A 108 8.14 3.48 28.87
C TYR A 108 7.68 4.14 27.56
N HIS A 109 8.26 5.28 27.25
CA HIS A 109 7.97 6.03 26.03
C HIS A 109 8.47 5.29 24.78
N THR A 110 9.69 4.76 24.83
CA THR A 110 10.21 3.89 23.77
C THR A 110 9.31 2.67 23.59
N ARG A 111 8.80 2.06 24.67
CA ARG A 111 7.94 0.89 24.57
C ARG A 111 6.60 1.16 23.87
N ILE A 112 5.92 2.28 24.16
CA ILE A 112 4.63 2.59 23.50
C ILE A 112 4.85 3.01 22.05
N ASP A 113 5.92 3.74 21.76
CA ASP A 113 6.27 4.14 20.39
C ASP A 113 6.59 2.91 19.53
N GLU A 114 7.49 2.02 19.99
CA GLU A 114 7.80 0.74 19.33
C GLU A 114 6.54 -0.12 19.11
N TYR A 115 5.64 -0.13 20.09
CA TYR A 115 4.37 -0.86 19.98
C TYR A 115 3.46 -0.29 18.87
N LEU A 116 3.30 1.04 18.82
CA LEU A 116 2.48 1.72 17.81
C LEU A 116 3.10 1.61 16.42
N GLU A 117 4.43 1.72 16.31
CA GLU A 117 5.17 1.50 15.06
C GLU A 117 4.95 0.07 14.54
N ARG A 118 5.02 -0.93 15.42
CA ARG A 118 4.72 -2.31 15.04
C ARG A 118 3.29 -2.46 14.52
N ILE A 119 2.29 -1.87 15.19
CA ILE A 119 0.90 -1.92 14.70
C ILE A 119 0.77 -1.25 13.32
N LEU A 120 1.37 -0.08 13.12
CA LEU A 120 1.35 0.61 11.84
C LEU A 120 2.01 -0.22 10.74
N GLY A 121 3.12 -0.89 11.05
CA GLY A 121 3.78 -1.84 10.17
C GLY A 121 2.88 -3.02 9.80
N ASP A 122 2.22 -3.64 10.78
CA ASP A 122 1.30 -4.76 10.56
C ASP A 122 0.05 -4.35 9.76
N MET A 123 -0.49 -3.14 9.99
CA MET A 123 -1.57 -2.54 9.21
C MET A 123 -1.16 -2.31 7.78
N SER A 124 -0.01 -1.68 7.55
CA SER A 124 0.55 -1.44 6.22
C SER A 124 0.71 -2.76 5.46
N LYS A 125 1.37 -3.75 6.07
CA LYS A 125 1.58 -5.07 5.47
C LYS A 125 0.26 -5.75 5.09
N SER A 126 -0.72 -5.77 5.99
CA SER A 126 -2.02 -6.42 5.74
C SER A 126 -2.81 -5.72 4.63
N LEU A 127 -2.72 -4.39 4.58
CA LEU A 127 -3.35 -3.56 3.56
C LEU A 127 -2.74 -3.82 2.18
N ILE A 128 -1.40 -3.79 2.08
CA ILE A 128 -0.67 -4.06 0.85
C ILE A 128 -0.94 -5.49 0.36
N GLN A 129 -0.89 -6.49 1.25
CA GLN A 129 -1.22 -7.87 0.90
C GLN A 129 -2.62 -7.99 0.32
N LYS A 130 -3.59 -7.28 0.90
CA LYS A 130 -4.97 -7.28 0.40
C LYS A 130 -5.06 -6.63 -0.99
N LEU A 131 -4.40 -5.50 -1.21
CA LEU A 131 -4.39 -4.83 -2.52
C LEU A 131 -3.72 -5.67 -3.60
N VAL A 132 -2.54 -6.25 -3.31
CA VAL A 132 -1.81 -7.12 -4.25
C VAL A 132 -2.58 -8.41 -4.55
N SER A 133 -3.39 -8.93 -3.61
CA SER A 133 -4.22 -10.12 -3.86
C SER A 133 -5.23 -9.94 -5.01
N VAL A 134 -5.59 -8.69 -5.34
CA VAL A 134 -6.45 -8.39 -6.48
C VAL A 134 -5.71 -8.68 -7.79
N LEU A 135 -4.44 -8.27 -7.90
CA LEU A 135 -3.59 -8.58 -9.05
C LEU A 135 -3.38 -10.09 -9.17
N ASP A 136 -3.06 -10.77 -8.07
CA ASP A 136 -2.90 -12.23 -8.06
C ASP A 136 -4.16 -12.93 -8.61
N SER A 137 -5.35 -12.44 -8.25
CA SER A 137 -6.61 -12.95 -8.80
C SER A 137 -6.75 -12.71 -10.31
N VAL A 138 -6.29 -11.56 -10.81
CA VAL A 138 -6.26 -11.25 -12.25
C VAL A 138 -5.28 -12.15 -12.99
N LEU A 139 -4.06 -12.30 -12.47
CA LEU A 139 -3.04 -13.19 -13.03
C LEU A 139 -3.52 -14.64 -13.10
N LYS A 140 -4.20 -15.14 -12.07
CA LYS A 140 -4.84 -16.47 -12.07
C LYS A 140 -5.92 -16.63 -13.15
N LYS A 141 -6.69 -15.56 -13.45
CA LYS A 141 -7.63 -15.56 -14.57
C LYS A 141 -6.88 -15.59 -15.90
N LEU A 142 -5.79 -14.83 -16.03
CA LEU A 142 -4.96 -14.80 -17.23
C LEU A 142 -4.31 -16.16 -17.52
N SER A 143 -3.90 -16.92 -16.50
CA SER A 143 -3.35 -18.28 -16.67
C SER A 143 -4.31 -19.26 -17.36
N ARG A 144 -5.63 -18.97 -17.41
CA ARG A 144 -6.60 -19.80 -18.15
C ARG A 144 -6.39 -19.77 -19.67
N TYR A 145 -5.61 -18.81 -20.16
CA TYR A 145 -5.25 -18.64 -21.57
C TYR A 145 -3.87 -19.22 -21.92
N ASP A 146 -3.19 -19.86 -20.96
CA ASP A 146 -1.91 -20.54 -21.23
C ASP A 146 -2.10 -21.65 -22.29
N GLU A 147 -1.07 -21.87 -23.12
CA GLU A 147 -1.08 -22.90 -24.17
C GLU A 147 -1.40 -24.29 -23.57
N GLY A 148 -2.30 -25.04 -24.20
CA GLY A 148 -2.78 -26.35 -23.70
C GLY A 148 -3.98 -26.28 -22.75
N SER A 149 -4.42 -25.09 -22.34
CA SER A 149 -5.68 -24.93 -21.60
C SER A 149 -6.90 -25.19 -22.50
N PHE A 150 -7.80 -26.09 -22.06
CA PHE A 150 -9.08 -26.37 -22.74
C PHE A 150 -9.93 -25.11 -22.98
N PHE A 151 -9.77 -24.09 -22.14
CA PHE A 151 -10.56 -22.86 -22.21
C PHE A 151 -10.01 -21.81 -23.18
N ALA A 152 -8.75 -21.92 -23.63
CA ALA A 152 -8.13 -20.92 -24.51
C ALA A 152 -8.88 -20.78 -25.84
N GLN A 153 -9.40 -21.89 -26.38
CA GLN A 153 -10.11 -21.93 -27.67
C GLN A 153 -11.55 -21.38 -27.57
N ILE A 154 -12.22 -21.53 -26.42
CA ILE A 154 -13.63 -21.13 -26.22
C ILE A 154 -13.74 -19.67 -25.75
N LEU A 155 -12.80 -19.20 -24.92
CA LEU A 155 -12.84 -17.86 -24.31
C LEU A 155 -12.37 -16.73 -25.25
N SER A 156 -11.59 -17.05 -26.29
CA SER A 156 -11.05 -16.05 -27.23
C SER A 156 -12.14 -15.38 -28.10
N LEU A 157 -13.27 -16.06 -28.32
CA LEU A 157 -14.34 -15.62 -29.21
C LEU A 157 -15.28 -14.55 -28.62
N THR A 158 -15.24 -14.27 -27.32
CA THR A 158 -16.32 -13.51 -26.64
C THR A 158 -15.86 -12.39 -25.69
N LYS A 159 -14.56 -12.25 -25.41
CA LYS A 159 -14.08 -11.22 -24.47
C LYS A 159 -13.55 -9.95 -25.14
N PRO A 160 -13.82 -8.74 -24.59
CA PRO A 160 -13.13 -7.52 -24.97
C PRO A 160 -11.62 -7.68 -24.79
N ILE A 161 -10.80 -6.99 -25.60
CA ILE A 161 -9.35 -7.26 -25.75
C ILE A 161 -8.56 -7.30 -24.42
N ASN A 162 -8.94 -6.52 -23.40
CA ASN A 162 -8.20 -6.43 -22.13
C ASN A 162 -9.06 -6.07 -20.89
N GLU A 163 -10.30 -6.57 -20.83
CA GLU A 163 -11.27 -6.25 -19.77
C GLU A 163 -10.73 -6.49 -18.35
N ASP A 164 -10.10 -7.64 -18.09
CA ASP A 164 -9.54 -7.94 -16.76
C ASP A 164 -8.40 -6.97 -16.38
N GLY A 165 -7.63 -6.48 -17.37
CA GLY A 165 -6.61 -5.45 -17.17
C GLY A 165 -7.20 -4.07 -16.87
N GLN A 166 -8.27 -3.68 -17.57
CA GLN A 166 -8.97 -2.40 -17.33
C GLN A 166 -9.59 -2.37 -15.93
N ALA A 167 -10.21 -3.48 -15.50
CA ALA A 167 -10.78 -3.61 -14.18
C ALA A 167 -9.70 -3.47 -13.09
N TYR A 168 -8.55 -4.12 -13.27
CA TYR A 168 -7.42 -3.97 -12.33
C TYR A 168 -6.91 -2.54 -12.24
N VAL A 169 -6.68 -1.87 -13.38
CA VAL A 169 -6.22 -0.47 -13.39
C VAL A 169 -7.22 0.45 -12.70
N SER A 170 -8.52 0.24 -12.92
CA SER A 170 -9.58 1.00 -12.26
C SER A 170 -9.58 0.79 -10.75
N CYS A 171 -9.40 -0.46 -10.30
CA CYS A 171 -9.23 -0.82 -8.89
C CYS A 171 -8.03 -0.10 -8.26
N VAL A 172 -6.88 -0.16 -8.92
CA VAL A 172 -5.65 0.50 -8.45
C VAL A 172 -5.90 1.98 -8.25
N ASN A 173 -6.43 2.66 -9.25
CA ASN A 173 -6.68 4.10 -9.21
C ASN A 173 -7.67 4.49 -8.11
N ALA A 174 -8.77 3.73 -7.96
CA ALA A 174 -9.75 3.98 -6.91
C ALA A 174 -9.15 3.83 -5.50
N ASN A 175 -8.28 2.83 -5.29
CA ASN A 175 -7.64 2.62 -3.99
C ASN A 175 -6.51 3.62 -3.72
N LEU A 176 -5.73 4.01 -4.74
CA LEU A 176 -4.74 5.10 -4.60
C LEU A 176 -5.43 6.38 -4.13
N GLU A 177 -6.54 6.74 -4.77
CA GLU A 177 -7.31 7.94 -4.40
C GLU A 177 -7.90 7.81 -2.99
N GLN A 178 -8.52 6.67 -2.66
CA GLN A 178 -9.09 6.41 -1.35
C GLN A 178 -8.03 6.54 -0.24
N LEU A 179 -6.83 6.02 -0.44
CA LEU A 179 -5.73 6.10 0.53
C LEU A 179 -5.24 7.54 0.66
N ARG A 180 -4.96 8.22 -0.46
CA ARG A 180 -4.48 9.60 -0.49
C ARG A 180 -5.44 10.58 0.17
N GLN A 181 -6.74 10.45 -0.10
CA GLN A 181 -7.74 11.37 0.43
C GLN A 181 -8.06 11.13 1.91
N ARG A 182 -7.88 9.90 2.41
CA ARG A 182 -8.41 9.50 3.72
C ARG A 182 -7.35 9.32 4.79
N ILE A 183 -6.12 8.95 4.44
CA ILE A 183 -5.02 8.81 5.41
C ILE A 183 -4.34 10.18 5.57
N SER A 184 -4.18 10.64 6.80
CA SER A 184 -3.65 11.98 7.08
C SER A 184 -2.12 12.08 7.01
N ASP A 185 -1.40 10.98 7.18
CA ASP A 185 0.06 10.97 7.09
C ASP A 185 0.51 10.66 5.65
N GLU A 186 1.05 11.68 4.98
CA GLU A 186 1.48 11.60 3.58
C GLU A 186 2.69 10.68 3.39
N ILE A 187 3.60 10.63 4.37
CA ILE A 187 4.80 9.78 4.32
C ILE A 187 4.39 8.33 4.49
N PHE A 188 3.53 8.03 5.46
CA PHE A 188 2.98 6.69 5.63
C PHE A 188 2.23 6.22 4.37
N THR A 189 1.45 7.11 3.76
CA THR A 189 0.73 6.83 2.51
C THR A 189 1.68 6.56 1.35
N LEU A 190 2.73 7.37 1.21
CA LEU A 190 3.75 7.18 0.17
C LEU A 190 4.47 5.84 0.33
N ASN A 191 4.85 5.46 1.56
CA ASN A 191 5.48 4.17 1.84
C ASN A 191 4.58 2.98 1.46
N ILE A 192 3.26 3.09 1.65
CA ILE A 192 2.30 2.08 1.17
C ILE A 192 2.34 2.00 -0.36
N PHE A 193 2.36 3.14 -1.06
CA PHE A 193 2.37 3.16 -2.52
C PHE A 193 3.65 2.58 -3.11
N GLU A 194 4.81 2.92 -2.55
CA GLU A 194 6.09 2.36 -2.98
C GLU A 194 6.13 0.84 -2.81
N GLU A 195 5.75 0.33 -1.63
CA GLU A 195 5.77 -1.11 -1.36
C GLU A 195 4.68 -1.86 -2.15
N TRP A 196 3.50 -1.26 -2.35
CA TRP A 196 2.47 -1.85 -3.20
C TRP A 196 2.94 -1.97 -4.66
N TYR A 197 3.52 -0.90 -5.22
CA TYR A 197 4.08 -0.94 -6.57
C TYR A 197 5.20 -1.99 -6.71
N ARG A 198 6.09 -2.06 -5.70
CA ARG A 198 7.18 -3.04 -5.67
C ARG A 198 6.65 -4.47 -5.68
N GLN A 199 5.69 -4.80 -4.81
CA GLN A 199 5.10 -6.14 -4.75
C GLN A 199 4.30 -6.48 -6.00
N GLN A 200 3.48 -5.58 -6.54
CA GLN A 200 2.72 -5.87 -7.76
C GLN A 200 3.66 -6.17 -8.95
N THR A 201 4.75 -5.40 -9.06
CA THR A 201 5.75 -5.58 -10.13
C THR A 201 6.43 -6.93 -9.96
N HIS A 202 6.79 -7.28 -8.73
CA HIS A 202 7.38 -8.59 -8.44
C HIS A 202 6.43 -9.75 -8.78
N PHE A 203 5.12 -9.64 -8.49
CA PHE A 203 4.13 -10.65 -8.84
C PHE A 203 4.03 -10.87 -10.36
N ILE A 204 3.99 -9.79 -11.15
CA ILE A 204 4.00 -9.91 -12.63
C ILE A 204 5.30 -10.56 -13.10
N PHE A 205 6.44 -10.15 -12.55
CA PHE A 205 7.75 -10.70 -12.90
C PHE A 205 7.81 -12.21 -12.64
N MET A 206 7.36 -12.66 -11.47
CA MET A 206 7.29 -14.09 -11.12
C MET A 206 6.33 -14.85 -12.03
N TRP A 207 5.15 -14.30 -12.30
CA TRP A 207 4.17 -14.93 -13.19
C TRP A 207 4.68 -15.10 -14.62
N LEU A 208 5.45 -14.13 -15.13
CA LEU A 208 6.12 -14.25 -16.43
C LEU A 208 7.30 -15.21 -16.39
N GLY A 209 8.02 -15.28 -15.27
CA GLY A 209 9.13 -16.22 -15.05
C GLY A 209 8.72 -17.69 -15.15
N GLU A 210 7.47 -18.01 -14.81
CA GLU A 210 6.89 -19.35 -15.02
C GLU A 210 6.55 -19.66 -16.49
N ARG A 211 6.61 -18.67 -17.37
CA ARG A 211 6.16 -18.73 -18.79
C ARG A 211 7.27 -18.34 -19.76
N THR A 212 8.54 -18.57 -19.38
CA THR A 212 9.69 -18.16 -20.20
C THR A 212 9.71 -18.82 -21.58
N GLU A 213 9.27 -20.07 -21.69
CA GLU A 213 9.31 -20.87 -22.92
C GLU A 213 8.01 -20.82 -23.75
N ILE A 214 6.96 -20.16 -23.25
CA ILE A 214 5.61 -20.15 -23.85
C ILE A 214 5.32 -18.75 -24.38
N SER A 215 4.70 -18.64 -25.57
CA SER A 215 4.25 -17.34 -26.08
C SER A 215 2.98 -16.89 -25.36
N LEU A 216 2.94 -15.65 -24.88
CA LEU A 216 1.76 -15.12 -24.19
C LEU A 216 0.58 -14.96 -25.13
N HIS A 217 -0.57 -15.54 -24.80
CA HIS A 217 -1.82 -15.37 -25.54
C HIS A 217 -2.14 -13.87 -25.76
N PRO A 218 -2.76 -13.45 -26.90
CA PRO A 218 -2.98 -12.03 -27.19
C PRO A 218 -3.69 -11.27 -26.07
N TYR A 219 -4.70 -11.92 -25.45
CA TYR A 219 -5.43 -11.37 -24.30
C TYR A 219 -4.55 -11.16 -23.06
N GLN A 220 -3.65 -12.10 -22.75
CA GLN A 220 -2.72 -11.98 -21.62
C GLN A 220 -1.79 -10.80 -21.85
N LEU A 221 -1.18 -10.74 -23.04
CA LEU A 221 -0.29 -9.68 -23.44
C LEU A 221 -1.00 -8.32 -23.36
N ALA A 222 -2.19 -8.19 -23.95
CA ALA A 222 -2.98 -6.96 -23.93
C ALA A 222 -3.33 -6.47 -22.51
N CYS A 223 -3.67 -7.38 -21.60
CA CYS A 223 -3.93 -7.05 -20.20
C CYS A 223 -2.65 -6.59 -19.50
N LEU A 224 -1.56 -7.35 -19.60
CA LEU A 224 -0.30 -7.04 -18.91
C LEU A 224 0.33 -5.73 -19.42
N LEU A 225 0.30 -5.48 -20.72
CA LEU A 225 0.76 -4.23 -21.31
C LEU A 225 -0.02 -3.03 -20.76
N LEU A 226 -1.35 -3.15 -20.68
CA LEU A 226 -2.22 -2.10 -20.14
C LEU A 226 -1.93 -1.86 -18.65
N ILE A 227 -1.88 -2.94 -17.85
CA ILE A 227 -1.60 -2.89 -16.42
C ILE A 227 -0.27 -2.18 -16.20
N LEU A 228 0.82 -2.68 -16.78
CA LEU A 228 2.16 -2.15 -16.59
C LEU A 228 2.22 -0.64 -16.89
N LYS A 229 1.74 -0.22 -18.07
CA LYS A 229 1.77 1.17 -18.49
C LYS A 229 0.92 2.08 -17.60
N LYS A 230 -0.32 1.69 -17.33
CA LYS A 230 -1.27 2.57 -16.62
C LYS A 230 -0.96 2.62 -15.13
N THR A 231 -0.60 1.50 -14.50
CA THR A 231 -0.22 1.54 -13.09
C THR A 231 1.09 2.28 -12.89
N HIS A 232 2.10 2.14 -13.75
CA HIS A 232 3.32 2.94 -13.67
C HIS A 232 3.01 4.43 -13.58
N GLY A 233 2.28 4.99 -14.55
CA GLY A 233 1.91 6.41 -14.53
C GLY A 233 1.04 6.80 -13.34
N SER A 234 0.18 5.90 -12.87
CA SER A 234 -0.69 6.18 -11.71
C SER A 234 0.11 6.26 -10.41
N PHE A 235 1.08 5.37 -10.20
CA PHE A 235 1.97 5.41 -9.03
C PHE A 235 3.00 6.56 -9.13
N GLU A 236 3.47 6.90 -10.32
CA GLU A 236 4.33 8.07 -10.58
C GLU A 236 3.63 9.37 -10.17
N LEU A 237 2.35 9.54 -10.55
CA LEU A 237 1.54 10.69 -10.11
C LEU A 237 1.33 10.75 -8.59
N GLN A 238 1.47 9.61 -7.91
CA GLN A 238 1.39 9.50 -6.45
C GLN A 238 2.77 9.66 -5.78
N GLY A 239 3.81 10.01 -6.53
CA GLY A 239 5.13 10.34 -6.00
C GLY A 239 6.04 9.15 -5.73
N VAL A 240 5.69 7.94 -6.21
CA VAL A 240 6.62 6.80 -6.16
C VAL A 240 7.88 7.14 -6.96
N GLN A 241 9.05 6.91 -6.36
CA GLN A 241 10.31 7.33 -6.96
C GLN A 241 10.68 6.51 -8.19
N ASP A 242 11.42 7.15 -9.10
CA ASP A 242 11.86 6.56 -10.36
C ASP A 242 12.65 5.25 -10.17
N LYS A 243 13.50 5.17 -9.13
CA LYS A 243 14.25 3.96 -8.77
C LYS A 243 13.36 2.74 -8.50
N ASP A 244 12.16 2.96 -7.97
CA ASP A 244 11.19 1.90 -7.66
C ASP A 244 10.33 1.61 -8.90
N LEU A 245 9.92 2.65 -9.62
CA LEU A 245 9.15 2.56 -10.88
C LEU A 245 9.91 1.78 -11.97
N ASN A 246 11.19 2.10 -12.16
CA ASN A 246 12.09 1.52 -13.16
C ASN A 246 13.04 0.47 -12.56
N SER A 247 12.55 -0.28 -11.57
CA SER A 247 13.33 -1.39 -10.99
C SER A 247 13.75 -2.43 -12.04
N GLN A 248 14.78 -3.22 -11.74
CA GLN A 248 15.25 -4.30 -12.62
C GLN A 248 14.12 -5.28 -13.01
N ALA A 249 13.19 -5.56 -12.08
CA ALA A 249 12.01 -6.36 -12.36
C ALA A 249 11.10 -5.71 -13.41
N HIS A 250 10.81 -4.41 -13.27
CA HIS A 250 10.02 -3.66 -14.25
C HIS A 250 10.68 -3.67 -15.64
N SER A 251 11.99 -3.44 -15.71
CA SER A 251 12.74 -3.48 -16.96
C SER A 251 12.69 -4.86 -17.62
N SER A 252 12.80 -5.94 -16.84
CA SER A 252 12.73 -7.31 -17.33
C SER A 252 11.34 -7.67 -17.87
N ILE A 253 10.28 -7.27 -17.16
CA ILE A 253 8.89 -7.39 -17.63
C ILE A 253 8.73 -6.61 -18.94
N THR A 254 9.21 -5.36 -18.97
CA THR A 254 9.07 -4.47 -20.12
C THR A 254 9.68 -5.08 -21.38
N GLN A 255 10.91 -5.57 -21.28
CA GLN A 255 11.60 -6.24 -22.37
C GLN A 255 10.85 -7.50 -22.83
N ARG A 256 10.41 -8.35 -21.89
CA ARG A 256 9.67 -9.56 -22.24
C ARG A 256 8.38 -9.26 -23.01
N LEU A 257 7.55 -8.35 -22.50
CA LEU A 257 6.28 -8.02 -23.15
C LEU A 257 6.50 -7.34 -24.51
N HIS A 258 7.57 -6.57 -24.67
CA HIS A 258 7.92 -5.98 -25.97
C HIS A 258 8.30 -7.04 -27.01
N VAL A 259 9.13 -8.04 -26.64
CA VAL A 259 9.50 -9.12 -27.56
C VAL A 259 8.26 -9.91 -27.99
N ASP A 260 7.38 -10.28 -27.04
CA ASP A 260 6.14 -11.00 -27.35
C ASP A 260 5.18 -10.16 -28.21
N TYR A 261 5.24 -8.83 -28.09
CA TYR A 261 4.47 -7.90 -28.92
C TYR A 261 5.02 -7.82 -30.35
N GLU A 262 6.32 -7.59 -30.54
CA GLU A 262 6.94 -7.46 -31.88
C GLU A 262 6.83 -8.76 -32.70
N GLN A 263 6.83 -9.92 -32.03
CA GLN A 263 6.57 -11.21 -32.69
C GLN A 263 5.13 -11.35 -33.23
N ARG A 264 4.19 -10.53 -32.73
CA ARG A 264 2.77 -10.54 -33.08
C ARG A 264 2.45 -9.28 -33.89
N ASN A 265 2.79 -9.30 -35.18
CA ASN A 265 2.63 -8.24 -36.19
C ASN A 265 1.23 -7.57 -36.32
N ASP A 266 0.22 -7.88 -35.49
CA ASP A 266 -1.18 -7.58 -35.78
C ASP A 266 -2.04 -7.21 -34.56
N MET A 267 -1.56 -6.29 -33.71
CA MET A 267 -2.42 -5.64 -32.73
C MET A 267 -2.24 -4.13 -32.71
N ASN A 268 -3.36 -3.43 -32.87
CA ASN A 268 -3.51 -1.98 -32.95
C ASN A 268 -3.24 -1.32 -31.56
N PHE A 269 -1.97 -1.31 -31.13
CA PHE A 269 -1.52 -0.84 -29.80
C PHE A 269 -0.59 0.38 -29.88
N THR A 270 -0.91 1.33 -30.76
CA THR A 270 -0.02 2.46 -31.11
C THR A 270 0.48 3.26 -29.89
N GLU A 271 -0.37 3.54 -28.90
CA GLU A 271 0.07 4.27 -27.70
C GLU A 271 0.95 3.44 -26.75
N ILE A 272 0.74 2.12 -26.70
CA ILE A 272 1.52 1.22 -25.85
C ILE A 272 2.92 1.08 -26.45
N LEU A 273 3.01 0.91 -27.76
CA LEU A 273 4.25 0.91 -28.53
C LEU A 273 5.18 2.09 -28.20
N VAL A 274 4.63 3.31 -28.14
CA VAL A 274 5.41 4.51 -27.79
C VAL A 274 5.98 4.42 -26.37
N TYR A 275 5.18 3.93 -25.41
CA TYR A 275 5.65 3.74 -24.03
C TYR A 275 6.81 2.74 -23.97
N PHE A 276 6.69 1.59 -24.62
CA PHE A 276 7.76 0.57 -24.59
C PHE A 276 9.02 1.03 -25.32
N LYS A 277 8.90 1.72 -26.46
CA LYS A 277 10.07 2.30 -27.14
C LYS A 277 10.80 3.30 -26.25
N GLY A 278 10.06 4.15 -25.54
CA GLY A 278 10.64 5.09 -24.57
C GLY A 278 11.34 4.38 -23.40
N GLN A 279 10.71 3.37 -22.81
CA GLN A 279 11.27 2.63 -21.68
C GLN A 279 12.48 1.77 -22.07
N ILE A 280 12.44 1.10 -23.22
CA ILE A 280 13.58 0.34 -23.74
C ILE A 280 14.75 1.26 -24.04
N PHE A 281 14.50 2.44 -24.62
CA PHE A 281 15.55 3.42 -24.87
C PHE A 281 16.23 3.86 -23.56
N ARG A 282 15.45 4.15 -22.51
CA ARG A 282 15.99 4.47 -21.18
C ARG A 282 16.85 3.35 -20.61
N ILE A 283 16.39 2.09 -20.68
CA ILE A 283 17.17 0.92 -20.21
C ILE A 283 18.52 0.84 -20.94
N PHE A 284 18.53 1.02 -22.27
CA PHE A 284 19.77 1.01 -23.04
C PHE A 284 20.69 2.18 -22.69
N GLU A 285 20.15 3.37 -22.45
CA GLU A 285 20.91 4.56 -22.05
C GLU A 285 21.56 4.38 -20.67
N GLU A 286 20.80 3.87 -19.69
CA GLU A 286 21.32 3.54 -18.36
C GLU A 286 22.41 2.47 -18.40
N THR A 287 22.19 1.41 -19.20
CA THR A 287 23.18 0.33 -19.36
C THR A 287 24.45 0.85 -20.04
N ALA A 288 24.31 1.71 -21.06
CA ALA A 288 25.45 2.32 -21.75
C ALA A 288 26.22 3.30 -20.85
N ASN A 289 25.54 3.99 -19.94
CA ASN A 289 26.15 4.89 -18.97
C ASN A 289 26.83 4.13 -17.81
N ALA A 290 26.33 2.96 -17.41
CA ALA A 290 26.94 2.13 -16.37
C ALA A 290 28.22 1.40 -16.81
N VAL A 291 28.46 1.29 -18.12
CA VAL A 291 29.65 0.63 -18.71
C VAL A 291 30.77 1.64 -19.02
N LYS A 292 30.53 2.95 -18.87
CA LYS A 292 31.52 4.02 -19.03
C LYS A 292 32.08 4.45 -17.68
#